data_AF-A0A1C1A226-F1
#
_entry.id   AF-A0A1C1A226-F1
#
_cell.length_a   1.000
_cell.length_b   1.000
_cell.length_c   1.000
_cell.angle_alpha   90.00
_cell.angle_beta   90.00
_cell.angle_gamma   90.00
#
_symmetry.space_group_name_H-M   'P 1'
#
loop_
_entity.id
_entity.type
_entity.pdbx_description
1 polymer ?
#
loop_
_entity_poly.entity_id
_entity_poly.type
_entity_poly.pdbx_seq_one_letter_code
_entity_poly.pdbx_strand_id
1 'polypeptide(L)'
;MHMDMKDDANEVANNLENAYHSINQTEDMRVRKTIMGLLIPSDLDVIHIGAHSIHIFIRQDDTTFRIQGGICELNQQFDLLEPPHQRQIATCIKWLSCRLPPSLQTFAVIGDGVQALCPPQVELEQHMFCLREDFIRFAQHIAFQEARILQTNPIGDSNCLQKDVALHCVILAGLFKSGASKFMPYF
;
A
#
# COMPACT_ATOMS: atom_id res chain seq x y z
N MET A 1 36.48 1.72 40.03
CA MET A 1 35.43 2.67 39.62
C MET A 1 35.02 2.25 38.21
N HIS A 2 33.98 1.43 38.12
CA HIS A 2 33.44 0.85 36.89
C HIS A 2 31.93 0.89 37.05
N MET A 3 31.34 2.01 36.65
CA MET A 3 29.91 2.25 36.51
C MET A 3 29.73 3.17 35.29
N ASP A 4 28.54 3.13 34.71
CA ASP A 4 28.04 4.08 33.70
C ASP A 4 28.39 3.82 32.22
N MET A 5 28.09 2.62 31.73
CA MET A 5 27.84 2.43 30.29
C MET A 5 26.51 1.72 29.97
N LYS A 6 25.83 1.13 30.97
CA LYS A 6 24.58 0.40 30.77
C LYS A 6 23.33 1.27 30.97
N ASP A 7 23.41 2.30 31.80
CA ASP A 7 22.27 3.17 32.10
C ASP A 7 22.03 4.19 30.97
N ASP A 8 23.10 4.76 30.39
CA ASP A 8 23.01 5.66 29.23
C ASP A 8 22.41 4.99 27.98
N ALA A 9 22.74 3.71 27.74
CA ALA A 9 22.23 2.96 26.58
C ALA A 9 20.71 2.68 26.69
N ASN A 10 20.21 2.44 27.90
CA ASN A 10 18.78 2.23 28.15
C ASN A 10 17.99 3.54 28.05
N GLU A 11 18.56 4.65 28.53
CA GLU A 11 17.92 5.97 28.43
C GLU A 11 17.82 6.43 26.96
N VAL A 12 18.88 6.21 26.17
CA VAL A 12 18.87 6.50 24.73
C VAL A 12 17.87 5.62 23.97
N ALA A 13 17.79 4.33 24.29
CA ALA A 13 16.82 3.42 23.66
C ALA A 13 15.36 3.84 23.94
N ASN A 14 15.04 4.16 25.20
CA ASN A 14 13.71 4.63 25.59
C ASN A 14 13.35 5.96 24.94
N ASN A 15 14.30 6.89 24.84
CA ASN A 15 14.09 8.17 24.17
C ASN A 15 13.86 8.02 22.66
N LEU A 16 14.58 7.10 22.00
CA LEU A 16 14.30 6.77 20.60
C LEU A 16 12.92 6.14 20.43
N GLU A 17 12.54 5.19 21.29
CA GLU A 17 11.24 4.52 21.20
C GLU A 17 10.08 5.53 21.37
N ASN A 18 10.20 6.44 22.34
CA ASN A 18 9.24 7.52 22.55
C ASN A 18 9.17 8.47 21.35
N ALA A 19 10.32 8.84 20.77
CA ALA A 19 10.36 9.69 19.59
C ALA A 19 9.73 9.01 18.36
N TYR A 20 10.05 7.73 18.12
CA TYR A 20 9.43 6.94 17.05
C TYR A 20 7.92 6.80 17.24
N HIS A 21 7.47 6.58 18.47
CA HIS A 21 6.04 6.50 18.76
C HIS A 21 5.31 7.82 18.47
N SER A 22 5.91 8.95 18.88
CA SER A 22 5.36 10.29 18.60
C SER A 22 5.32 10.61 17.10
N ILE A 23 6.34 10.20 16.34
CA ILE A 23 6.37 10.38 14.87
C ILE A 23 5.25 9.58 14.22
N ASN A 24 5.12 8.31 14.59
CA ASN A 24 4.08 7.42 14.04
C ASN A 24 2.67 7.94 14.32
N GLN A 25 2.39 8.40 15.53
CA GLN A 25 1.09 9.00 15.88
C GLN A 25 0.79 10.27 15.05
N THR A 26 1.80 11.09 14.81
CA THR A 26 1.65 12.33 14.01
C THR A 26 1.35 12.00 12.54
N GLU A 27 2.02 10.99 11.99
CA GLU A 27 1.75 10.49 10.64
C GLU A 27 0.33 9.93 10.51
N ASP A 28 -0.08 9.08 11.46
CA ASP A 28 -1.40 8.44 11.44
C ASP A 28 -2.53 9.49 11.50
N MET A 29 -2.37 10.52 12.34
CA MET A 29 -3.30 11.66 12.40
C MET A 29 -3.35 12.45 11.08
N ARG A 30 -2.18 12.69 10.46
CA ARG A 30 -2.09 13.40 9.19
C ARG A 30 -2.79 12.63 8.08
N VAL A 31 -2.52 11.33 7.96
CA VAL A 31 -3.15 10.45 6.97
C VAL A 31 -4.66 10.41 7.17
N ARG A 32 -5.12 10.24 8.41
CA ARG A 32 -6.54 10.26 8.72
C ARG A 32 -7.20 11.58 8.32
N LYS A 33 -6.57 12.71 8.64
CA LYS A 33 -7.07 14.04 8.24
C LYS A 33 -7.16 14.18 6.72
N THR A 34 -6.16 13.70 5.99
CA THR A 34 -6.18 13.68 4.52
C THR A 34 -7.37 12.86 4.03
N ILE A 35 -7.54 11.62 4.50
CA ILE A 35 -8.65 10.73 4.12
C ILE A 35 -10.02 11.36 4.39
N MET A 36 -10.18 12.03 5.54
CA MET A 36 -11.43 12.73 5.87
C MET A 36 -11.73 13.92 4.95
N GLY A 37 -10.72 14.50 4.31
CA GLY A 37 -10.88 15.59 3.35
C GLY A 37 -11.20 15.13 1.92
N LEU A 38 -11.12 13.83 1.64
CA LEU A 38 -11.38 13.27 0.30
C LEU A 38 -12.86 12.94 0.10
N LEU A 39 -13.33 13.04 -1.13
CA LEU A 39 -14.69 12.69 -1.54
C LEU A 39 -14.83 11.19 -1.82
N ILE A 40 -14.42 10.37 -0.84
CA ILE A 40 -14.58 8.91 -0.89
C ILE A 40 -15.96 8.56 -0.31
N PRO A 41 -16.77 7.73 -0.98
CA PRO A 41 -18.04 7.24 -0.43
C PRO A 41 -17.86 6.67 0.99
N SER A 42 -18.77 7.04 1.90
CA SER A 42 -18.64 6.73 3.33
C SER A 42 -18.77 5.24 3.66
N ASP A 43 -19.30 4.45 2.73
CA ASP A 43 -19.44 3.00 2.79
C ASP A 43 -18.16 2.25 2.34
N LEU A 44 -17.12 2.96 1.89
CA LEU A 44 -15.85 2.36 1.48
C LEU A 44 -14.76 2.51 2.55
N ASP A 45 -14.20 1.38 2.96
CA ASP A 45 -12.92 1.37 3.68
C ASP A 45 -11.83 2.02 2.83
N VAL A 46 -10.74 2.48 3.45
CA VAL A 46 -9.67 3.17 2.72
C VAL A 46 -8.33 2.49 2.97
N ILE A 47 -7.66 2.09 1.90
CA ILE A 47 -6.26 1.66 1.92
C ILE A 47 -5.42 2.82 1.39
N HIS A 48 -4.69 3.49 2.28
CA HIS A 48 -3.71 4.50 1.93
C HIS A 48 -2.32 3.89 1.85
N ILE A 49 -1.73 3.96 0.67
CA ILE A 49 -0.44 3.36 0.37
C ILE A 49 0.62 4.46 0.36
N GLY A 50 1.51 4.45 1.34
CA GLY A 50 2.68 5.32 1.37
C GLY A 50 3.95 4.58 0.97
N ALA A 51 5.02 5.36 0.76
CA ALA A 51 6.35 4.84 0.53
C ALA A 51 6.84 3.88 1.63
N HIS A 52 6.55 4.19 2.90
CA HIS A 52 7.12 3.52 4.09
C HIS A 52 6.09 2.84 5.01
N SER A 53 4.80 3.05 4.76
CA SER A 53 3.72 2.45 5.54
C SER A 53 2.46 2.33 4.71
N ILE A 54 1.61 1.37 5.08
CA ILE A 54 0.26 1.24 4.54
C ILE A 54 -0.73 1.42 5.69
N HIS A 55 -1.66 2.34 5.52
CA HIS A 55 -2.72 2.61 6.48
C HIS A 55 -4.04 2.06 5.95
N ILE A 56 -4.77 1.36 6.80
CA ILE A 56 -6.09 0.80 6.49
C ILE A 56 -7.09 1.43 7.44
N PHE A 57 -8.06 2.14 6.90
CA PHE A 57 -9.12 2.78 7.65
C PHE A 57 -10.43 2.04 7.41
N ILE A 58 -10.94 1.41 8.47
CA ILE A 58 -12.23 0.71 8.46
C ILE A 58 -13.31 1.72 8.84
N ARG A 59 -14.17 2.07 7.86
CA ARG A 59 -15.17 3.15 8.02
C ARG A 59 -16.21 2.82 9.07
N GLN A 60 -16.69 1.58 9.04
CA GLN A 60 -17.81 1.14 9.89
C GLN A 60 -17.49 1.28 11.38
N ASP A 61 -16.24 1.03 11.76
CA ASP A 61 -15.78 0.98 13.15
C ASP A 61 -14.81 2.12 13.50
N ASP A 62 -14.63 3.11 12.60
CA ASP A 62 -13.72 4.25 12.74
C ASP A 62 -12.30 3.86 13.20
N THR A 63 -11.83 2.70 12.74
CA THR A 63 -10.59 2.07 13.21
C THR A 63 -9.49 2.16 12.16
N THR A 64 -8.29 2.57 12.59
CA THR A 64 -7.10 2.63 11.74
C THR A 64 -6.14 1.50 12.08
N PHE A 65 -5.68 0.79 11.06
CA PHE A 65 -4.59 -0.18 11.13
C PHE A 65 -3.39 0.35 10.35
N ARG A 66 -2.19 0.00 10.81
CA ARG A 66 -0.94 0.34 10.14
C ARG A 66 -0.13 -0.94 9.89
N ILE A 67 0.27 -1.14 8.64
CA ILE A 67 1.30 -2.10 8.26
C ILE A 67 2.61 -1.31 8.18
N GLN A 68 3.60 -1.74 8.97
CA GLN A 68 4.95 -1.22 8.88
C GLN A 68 5.60 -1.76 7.59
N GLY A 69 6.15 -0.88 6.77
CA GLY A 69 6.64 -1.17 5.42
C GLY A 69 5.61 -0.81 4.35
N GLY A 70 5.99 0.14 3.50
CA GLY A 70 5.21 0.62 2.35
C GLY A 70 5.74 0.05 1.05
N ILE A 71 5.46 0.73 -0.06
CA ILE A 71 5.88 0.26 -1.40
C ILE A 71 7.39 0.01 -1.47
N CYS A 72 8.21 0.86 -0.85
CA CYS A 72 9.67 0.76 -0.91
C CYS A 72 10.17 -0.54 -0.27
N GLU A 73 9.70 -0.84 0.94
CA GLU A 73 10.08 -2.04 1.68
C GLU A 73 9.51 -3.30 1.01
N LEU A 74 8.28 -3.25 0.49
CA LEU A 74 7.69 -4.38 -0.24
C LEU A 74 8.50 -4.72 -1.50
N ASN A 75 8.92 -3.71 -2.25
CA ASN A 75 9.74 -3.90 -3.45
C ASN A 75 11.06 -4.62 -3.13
N GLN A 76 11.72 -4.23 -2.04
CA GLN A 76 12.98 -4.84 -1.60
C GLN A 76 12.77 -6.23 -1.01
N GLN A 77 11.77 -6.40 -0.15
CA GLN A 77 11.55 -7.66 0.59
C GLN A 77 11.13 -8.82 -0.30
N PHE A 78 10.44 -8.53 -1.42
CA PHE A 78 9.87 -9.54 -2.31
C PHE A 78 10.45 -9.51 -3.73
N ASP A 79 11.58 -8.84 -3.92
CA ASP A 79 12.29 -8.76 -5.20
C ASP A 79 11.37 -8.30 -6.35
N LEU A 80 10.45 -7.36 -6.09
CA LEU A 80 9.40 -7.02 -7.05
C LEU A 80 9.91 -6.23 -8.26
N LEU A 81 11.12 -5.67 -8.15
CA LEU A 81 11.81 -4.95 -9.22
C LEU A 81 12.68 -5.87 -10.08
N GLU A 82 12.93 -7.10 -9.64
CA GLU A 82 13.73 -8.07 -10.36
C GLU A 82 12.99 -8.59 -11.61
N PRO A 83 13.68 -9.32 -12.52
CA PRO A 83 13.05 -9.95 -13.66
C PRO A 83 11.82 -10.80 -13.25
N PRO A 84 10.78 -10.92 -14.10
CA PRO A 84 9.52 -11.58 -13.74
C PRO A 84 9.65 -12.95 -13.07
N HIS A 85 10.65 -13.75 -13.44
CA HIS A 85 10.88 -15.09 -12.90
C HIS A 85 11.44 -15.11 -11.47
N GLN A 86 11.92 -13.97 -10.95
CA GLN A 86 12.49 -13.83 -9.61
C GLN A 86 11.55 -13.13 -8.62
N ARG A 87 10.53 -12.43 -9.14
CA ARG A 87 9.58 -11.67 -8.31
C ARG A 87 8.78 -12.59 -7.41
N GLN A 88 8.72 -12.28 -6.13
CA GLN A 88 7.98 -13.06 -5.13
C GLN A 88 6.54 -12.56 -4.94
N ILE A 89 5.81 -12.33 -6.04
CA ILE A 89 4.47 -11.69 -6.04
C ILE A 89 3.46 -12.45 -5.17
N ALA A 90 3.36 -13.77 -5.34
CA ALA A 90 2.41 -14.58 -4.57
C ALA A 90 2.73 -14.54 -3.06
N THR A 91 4.02 -14.51 -2.71
CA THR A 91 4.48 -14.38 -1.33
C THR A 91 4.14 -13.00 -0.76
N CYS A 92 4.36 -11.93 -1.52
CA CYS A 92 4.02 -10.56 -1.13
C CYS A 92 2.51 -10.43 -0.84
N ILE A 93 1.67 -10.89 -1.77
CA ILE A 93 0.21 -10.88 -1.62
C ILE A 93 -0.21 -11.65 -0.36
N LYS A 94 0.31 -12.86 -0.17
CA LYS A 94 -0.01 -13.68 1.02
C LYS A 94 0.42 -12.98 2.32
N TRP A 95 1.61 -12.39 2.34
CA TRP A 95 2.14 -11.67 3.51
C TRP A 95 1.27 -10.46 3.88
N LEU A 96 0.78 -9.72 2.87
CA LEU A 96 -0.13 -8.59 3.04
C LEU A 96 -1.52 -9.06 3.51
N SER A 97 -2.11 -10.07 2.89
CA SER A 97 -3.44 -10.60 3.26
C SER A 97 -3.51 -11.08 4.72
N CYS A 98 -2.39 -11.60 5.26
CA CYS A 98 -2.30 -11.98 6.67
C CYS A 98 -2.29 -10.78 7.63
N ARG A 99 -1.94 -9.59 7.17
CA ARG A 99 -1.85 -8.35 7.98
C ARG A 99 -3.03 -7.41 7.79
N LEU A 100 -3.78 -7.56 6.70
CA LEU A 100 -5.00 -6.82 6.50
C LEU A 100 -6.07 -7.26 7.51
N PRO A 101 -6.91 -6.33 8.00
CA PRO A 101 -7.94 -6.64 8.99
C PRO A 101 -9.01 -7.58 8.39
N PRO A 102 -9.54 -8.53 9.18
CA PRO A 102 -10.60 -9.44 8.72
C PRO A 102 -11.93 -8.74 8.41
N SER A 103 -12.13 -7.54 8.96
CA SER A 103 -13.33 -6.73 8.71
C SER A 103 -13.29 -5.94 7.41
N LEU A 104 -12.15 -5.91 6.69
CA LEU A 104 -12.01 -5.16 5.44
C LEU A 104 -13.12 -5.53 4.44
N GLN A 105 -13.88 -4.54 3.98
CA GLN A 105 -14.96 -4.68 2.99
C GLN A 105 -14.52 -4.14 1.61
N THR A 106 -15.46 -3.70 0.80
CA THR A 106 -15.17 -2.91 -0.42
C THR A 106 -14.42 -1.65 -0.01
N PHE A 107 -13.35 -1.32 -0.74
CA PHE A 107 -12.43 -0.27 -0.36
C PHE A 107 -12.10 0.68 -1.50
N ALA A 108 -11.69 1.88 -1.13
CA ALA A 108 -10.97 2.82 -1.97
C ALA A 108 -9.47 2.71 -1.72
N VAL A 109 -8.67 2.92 -2.77
CA VAL A 109 -7.21 2.94 -2.70
C VAL A 109 -6.71 4.33 -3.05
N ILE A 110 -5.87 4.88 -2.19
CA ILE A 110 -5.24 6.19 -2.36
C ILE A 110 -3.74 6.11 -2.07
N GLY A 111 -3.01 7.15 -2.49
CA GLY A 111 -1.61 7.34 -2.15
C GLY A 111 -0.67 7.06 -3.31
N ASP A 112 0.54 6.65 -2.98
CA ASP A 112 1.65 6.55 -3.92
C ASP A 112 1.36 5.55 -5.04
N GLY A 113 1.57 5.99 -6.28
CA GLY A 113 1.45 5.14 -7.47
C GLY A 113 0.01 4.89 -7.94
N VAL A 114 -1.02 5.31 -7.19
CA VAL A 114 -2.42 5.08 -7.60
C VAL A 114 -2.72 5.71 -8.96
N GLN A 115 -2.12 6.86 -9.29
CA GLN A 115 -2.23 7.47 -10.63
C GLN A 115 -1.79 6.57 -11.79
N ALA A 116 -0.97 5.55 -11.55
CA ALA A 116 -0.59 4.59 -12.59
C ALA A 116 -1.78 3.70 -13.03
N LEU A 117 -2.85 3.66 -12.21
CA LEU A 117 -4.09 2.95 -12.52
C LEU A 117 -5.07 3.80 -13.35
N CYS A 118 -4.71 5.04 -13.72
CA CYS A 118 -5.57 5.89 -14.55
C CYS A 118 -5.82 5.26 -15.94
N PRO A 119 -7.00 5.50 -16.54
CA PRO A 119 -7.29 5.08 -17.92
C PRO A 119 -6.22 5.57 -18.90
N PRO A 120 -5.78 4.73 -19.87
CA PRO A 120 -6.54 3.66 -20.51
C PRO A 120 -6.19 2.22 -20.07
N GLN A 121 -5.45 2.03 -18.98
CA GLN A 121 -4.86 0.72 -18.66
C GLN A 121 -5.82 -0.25 -17.95
N VAL A 122 -6.84 0.29 -17.28
CA VAL A 122 -7.86 -0.46 -16.54
C VAL A 122 -9.22 0.15 -16.85
N GLU A 123 -10.18 -0.68 -17.28
CA GLU A 123 -11.55 -0.23 -17.52
C GLU A 123 -12.22 0.09 -16.17
N LEU A 124 -12.69 1.33 -16.03
CA LEU A 124 -13.44 1.75 -14.86
C LEU A 124 -14.93 1.72 -15.20
N GLU A 125 -15.70 1.00 -14.39
CA GLU A 125 -17.16 1.00 -14.49
C GLU A 125 -17.76 2.32 -13.96
N GLN A 126 -19.08 2.43 -14.08
CA GLN A 126 -19.86 3.52 -13.49
C GLN A 126 -19.44 3.77 -12.03
N HIS A 127 -19.21 5.04 -11.68
CA HIS A 127 -18.72 5.50 -10.37
C HIS A 127 -17.24 5.21 -10.07
N MET A 128 -16.39 5.09 -11.10
CA MET A 128 -14.91 5.00 -10.94
C MET A 128 -14.44 3.74 -10.22
N PHE A 129 -15.21 2.64 -10.30
CA PHE A 129 -14.81 1.36 -9.74
C PHE A 129 -14.04 0.53 -10.76
N CYS A 130 -13.03 -0.19 -10.28
CA CYS A 130 -12.34 -1.22 -11.02
C CYS A 130 -12.85 -2.59 -10.57
N LEU A 131 -13.26 -3.42 -11.54
CA LEU A 131 -13.64 -4.81 -11.28
C LEU A 131 -12.42 -5.65 -10.89
N ARG A 132 -12.64 -6.57 -9.95
CA ARG A 132 -11.63 -7.52 -9.50
C ARG A 132 -11.04 -8.33 -10.64
N GLU A 133 -11.87 -8.85 -11.55
CA GLU A 133 -11.41 -9.71 -12.63
C GLU A 133 -10.52 -8.95 -13.61
N ASP A 134 -10.90 -7.73 -13.97
CA ASP A 134 -10.14 -6.89 -14.89
C ASP A 134 -8.82 -6.45 -14.26
N PHE A 135 -8.86 -6.08 -12.97
CA PHE A 135 -7.63 -5.77 -12.24
C PHE A 135 -6.70 -6.98 -12.14
N ILE A 136 -7.20 -8.19 -11.89
CA ILE A 136 -6.37 -9.39 -11.83
C ILE A 136 -5.69 -9.62 -13.19
N ARG A 137 -6.41 -9.49 -14.30
CA ARG A 137 -5.82 -9.64 -15.65
C ARG A 137 -4.75 -8.57 -15.90
N PHE A 138 -5.04 -7.32 -15.56
CA PHE A 138 -4.09 -6.21 -15.68
C PHE A 138 -2.83 -6.44 -14.82
N ALA A 139 -2.99 -6.76 -13.54
CA ALA A 139 -1.89 -7.01 -12.62
C ALA A 139 -1.03 -8.21 -13.07
N GLN A 140 -1.65 -9.27 -13.59
CA GLN A 140 -0.94 -10.40 -14.20
C GLN A 140 -0.13 -9.96 -15.42
N HIS A 141 -0.72 -9.17 -16.31
CA HIS A 141 -0.02 -8.66 -17.49
C HIS A 141 1.24 -7.87 -17.10
N ILE A 142 1.11 -6.93 -16.15
CA ILE A 142 2.24 -6.14 -15.64
C ILE A 142 3.28 -7.02 -14.91
N ALA A 143 2.83 -8.02 -14.16
CA ALA A 143 3.71 -8.94 -13.45
C ALA A 143 4.67 -9.71 -14.38
N PHE A 144 4.28 -9.95 -15.63
CA PHE A 144 5.12 -10.63 -16.63
C PHE A 144 5.96 -9.68 -17.50
N GLN A 145 5.77 -8.37 -17.39
CA GLN A 145 6.58 -7.40 -18.12
C GLN A 145 7.95 -7.21 -17.45
N GLU A 146 9.00 -7.15 -18.27
CA GLU A 146 10.34 -6.77 -17.81
C GLU A 146 10.35 -5.31 -17.33
N ALA A 147 11.14 -5.03 -16.29
CA ALA A 147 11.26 -3.70 -15.70
C ALA A 147 11.65 -2.61 -16.72
N ARG A 148 12.40 -2.98 -17.78
CA ARG A 148 12.81 -2.07 -18.85
C ARG A 148 11.65 -1.64 -19.75
N ILE A 149 10.64 -2.49 -19.92
CA ILE A 149 9.44 -2.17 -20.72
C ILE A 149 8.54 -1.24 -19.91
N LEU A 150 8.44 -1.46 -18.60
CA LEU A 150 7.68 -0.60 -17.69
C LEU A 150 8.21 0.84 -17.65
N GLN A 151 9.50 1.08 -17.94
CA GLN A 151 10.10 2.42 -17.98
C GLN A 151 9.78 3.24 -19.24
N THR A 152 9.13 2.67 -20.25
CA THR A 152 8.88 3.34 -21.54
C THR A 152 7.49 3.96 -21.71
N ASN A 153 6.63 3.91 -20.68
CA ASN A 153 5.35 4.62 -20.70
C ASN A 153 5.55 6.12 -20.36
N PRO A 154 5.06 7.06 -21.20
CA PRO A 154 5.51 8.45 -21.21
C PRO A 154 4.80 9.35 -20.19
N ILE A 155 4.11 8.81 -19.19
CA ILE A 155 3.31 9.58 -18.25
C ILE A 155 3.90 9.43 -16.84
N GLY A 156 4.82 10.34 -16.50
CA GLY A 156 5.30 10.54 -15.13
C GLY A 156 6.73 10.07 -14.86
N ASP A 157 7.42 10.76 -13.97
CA ASP A 157 8.83 10.56 -13.58
C ASP A 157 9.27 9.10 -13.57
N SER A 158 10.44 8.81 -14.13
CA SER A 158 11.01 7.45 -14.31
C SER A 158 11.10 6.59 -13.03
N ASN A 159 10.94 7.18 -11.84
CA ASN A 159 10.85 6.48 -10.55
C ASN A 159 9.44 5.99 -10.17
N CYS A 160 8.40 6.39 -10.91
CA CYS A 160 7.01 6.06 -10.58
C CYS A 160 6.62 4.65 -11.04
N LEU A 161 7.09 4.19 -12.21
CA LEU A 161 6.70 2.90 -12.81
C LEU A 161 7.34 1.67 -12.11
N GLN A 162 8.43 1.86 -11.36
CA GLN A 162 8.96 0.81 -10.48
C GLN A 162 8.04 0.52 -9.28
N LYS A 163 7.06 1.38 -8.99
CA LYS A 163 6.19 1.24 -7.82
C LYS A 163 4.92 0.41 -8.09
N ASP A 164 4.68 0.05 -9.35
CA ASP A 164 3.40 -0.53 -9.79
C ASP A 164 3.20 -1.97 -9.28
N VAL A 165 4.24 -2.80 -9.25
CA VAL A 165 4.09 -4.21 -8.84
C VAL A 165 3.74 -4.33 -7.35
N ALA A 166 4.38 -3.54 -6.48
CA ALA A 166 4.03 -3.50 -5.06
C ALA A 166 2.61 -2.97 -4.83
N LEU A 167 2.24 -1.88 -5.51
CA LEU A 167 0.88 -1.35 -5.49
C LEU A 167 -0.15 -2.43 -5.87
N HIS A 168 0.11 -3.16 -6.96
CA HIS A 168 -0.77 -4.26 -7.39
C HIS A 168 -0.87 -5.36 -6.34
N CYS A 169 0.23 -5.70 -5.66
CA CYS A 169 0.21 -6.67 -4.56
C CYS A 169 -0.70 -6.22 -3.42
N VAL A 170 -0.67 -4.93 -3.05
CA VAL A 170 -1.55 -4.37 -2.01
C VAL A 170 -3.01 -4.46 -2.41
N ILE A 171 -3.35 -4.08 -3.64
CA ILE A 171 -4.73 -4.13 -4.15
C ILE A 171 -5.23 -5.57 -4.23
N LEU A 172 -4.43 -6.49 -4.78
CA LEU A 172 -4.77 -7.91 -4.85
C LEU A 172 -4.96 -8.51 -3.47
N ALA A 173 -4.08 -8.18 -2.51
CA ALA A 173 -4.24 -8.60 -1.13
C ALA A 173 -5.55 -8.08 -0.52
N GLY A 174 -5.89 -6.81 -0.76
CA GLY A 174 -7.18 -6.21 -0.39
C GLY A 174 -8.36 -6.99 -0.95
N LEU A 175 -8.39 -7.21 -2.26
CA LEU A 175 -9.46 -7.94 -2.96
C LEU A 175 -9.59 -9.39 -2.48
N PHE A 176 -8.48 -10.08 -2.24
CA PHE A 176 -8.51 -11.44 -1.71
C PHE A 176 -8.95 -11.48 -0.25
N LYS A 177 -8.56 -10.48 0.55
CA LYS A 177 -8.91 -10.41 1.96
C LYS A 177 -10.39 -10.10 2.18
N SER A 178 -10.90 -9.09 1.49
CA SER A 178 -12.29 -8.63 1.66
C SER A 178 -13.30 -9.50 0.92
N GLY A 179 -12.86 -10.22 -0.12
CA GLY A 179 -13.76 -10.91 -1.03
C GLY A 179 -14.54 -9.96 -1.95
N ALA A 180 -14.22 -8.66 -1.95
CA ALA A 180 -14.91 -7.68 -2.79
C ALA A 180 -14.75 -8.01 -4.28
N SER A 181 -15.82 -7.76 -5.05
CA SER A 181 -15.83 -7.91 -6.50
C SER A 181 -15.25 -6.71 -7.24
N LYS A 182 -15.01 -5.60 -6.53
CA LYS A 182 -14.49 -4.35 -7.08
C LYS A 182 -13.82 -3.50 -6.00
N PHE A 183 -13.05 -2.51 -6.42
CA PHE A 183 -12.46 -1.48 -5.57
C PHE A 183 -12.49 -0.12 -6.29
N MET A 184 -12.29 0.98 -5.57
CA MET A 184 -12.25 2.32 -6.16
C MET A 184 -10.82 2.86 -6.12
N PRO A 185 -10.08 2.96 -7.25
CA PRO A 185 -8.88 3.79 -7.29
C PRO A 185 -9.28 5.26 -7.19
N TYR A 186 -8.65 6.00 -6.29
CA TYR A 186 -8.94 7.41 -6.08
C TYR A 186 -7.69 8.25 -6.41
N PHE A 187 -7.84 9.11 -7.42
CA PHE A 187 -6.80 9.92 -8.05
C PHE A 187 -6.88 11.39 -7.62
#